data_AF-A0A024HHZ9-F1
#
_entry.id   AF-A0A024HHZ9-F1
#
_cell.length_a   1.000
_cell.length_b   1.000
_cell.length_c   1.000
_cell.angle_alpha   90.00
_cell.angle_beta   90.00
_cell.angle_gamma   90.00
#
_symmetry.space_group_name_H-M   'P 1'
#
loop_
_entity.id
_entity.type
_entity.pdbx_description
1 polymer ?
#
loop_
_entity_poly.entity_id
_entity_poly.type
_entity_poly.pdbx_seq_one_letter_code
_entity_poly.pdbx_strand_id
1 'polypeptide(L)' 'MGLNSSSQQLRRELLNMAFRHEGLAVDLERAAAQLPKSQAEHLLRMANFLQEDAERLIGIAEQVRTGVISVGL' A
#
# COMPACT_ATOMS: atom_id res chain seq x y z
N MET A 1 19.57 7.60 -19.99
CA MET A 1 18.12 7.51 -20.30
C MET A 1 17.37 7.80 -19.02
N GLY A 2 16.85 9.01 -18.86
CA GLY A 2 16.06 9.38 -17.68
C GLY A 2 14.67 8.76 -17.78
N LEU A 3 14.13 8.33 -16.63
CA LEU A 3 12.72 7.94 -16.49
C LEU A 3 11.83 8.95 -17.21
N ASN A 4 11.07 8.50 -18.20
CA ASN A 4 10.16 9.38 -18.93
C ASN A 4 9.02 9.86 -18.01
N SER A 5 8.30 10.90 -18.41
CA SER A 5 7.23 11.51 -17.61
C SER A 5 6.19 10.48 -17.13
N SER A 6 5.91 9.47 -17.95
CA SER A 6 4.97 8.38 -17.65
C SER A 6 5.43 7.49 -16.49
N SER A 7 6.71 7.08 -16.43
CA SER A 7 7.19 6.26 -15.30
C SER A 7 7.23 7.04 -13.99
N GLN A 8 7.53 8.35 -14.05
CA GLN A 8 7.42 9.21 -12.87
C GLN A 8 5.96 9.42 -12.42
N GLN A 9 5.01 9.47 -13.36
CA GLN A 9 3.59 9.52 -13.04
C GLN A 9 3.12 8.23 -12.38
N LEU A 10 3.43 7.07 -12.98
CA LEU A 10 3.10 5.76 -12.41
C LEU A 10 3.64 5.62 -10.99
N ARG A 11 4.91 6.01 -10.76
CA ARG A 11 5.51 5.99 -9.42
C ARG A 11 4.72 6.83 -8.41
N ARG A 12 4.29 8.04 -8.79
CA ARG A 12 3.49 8.89 -7.91
C ARG A 12 2.12 8.28 -7.62
N GLU A 13 1.49 7.69 -8.62
CA GLU A 13 0.19 7.02 -8.46
C GLU A 13 0.29 5.83 -7.50
N LEU A 14 1.31 4.98 -7.66
CA LEU A 14 1.57 3.85 -6.75
C LEU A 14 1.79 4.31 -5.31
N LEU A 15 2.61 5.34 -5.09
CA LEU A 15 2.81 5.90 -3.75
C LEU A 15 1.52 6.51 -3.18
N ASN A 16 0.73 7.20 -4.00
CA ASN A 16 -0.55 7.75 -3.57
C ASN A 16 -1.56 6.65 -3.21
N MET A 17 -1.51 5.48 -3.85
CA MET A 17 -2.33 4.33 -3.48
C MET A 17 -1.84 3.72 -2.16
N ALA A 18 -0.53 3.54 -2.00
CA ALA A 18 0.07 3.04 -0.76
C ALA A 18 -0.31 3.90 0.46
N PHE A 19 -0.17 5.23 0.36
CA PHE A 19 -0.56 6.15 1.42
C PHE A 19 -2.05 6.07 1.78
N ARG A 20 -2.93 5.82 0.79
CA ARG A 20 -4.36 5.62 1.07
C ARG A 20 -4.60 4.31 1.81
N HIS A 21 -3.90 3.25 1.43
CA HIS A 21 -4.02 1.95 2.10
C HIS A 21 -3.50 2.00 3.54
N GLU A 22 -2.38 2.68 3.79
CA GLU A 22 -1.89 2.94 5.16
C GLU A 22 -2.92 3.73 5.97
N GLY A 23 -3.48 4.82 5.42
CA GLY A 23 -4.50 5.61 6.10
C GLY A 23 -5.75 4.80 6.46
N LEU A 24 -6.25 4.00 5.52
CA LEU A 24 -7.38 3.11 5.74
C LEU A 24 -7.07 2.02 6.77
N ALA A 25 -5.85 1.47 6.78
CA ALA A 25 -5.44 0.50 7.80
C ALA A 25 -5.47 1.12 9.20
N VAL A 26 -4.94 2.34 9.37
CA VAL A 26 -4.97 3.07 10.64
C VAL A 26 -6.40 3.35 11.10
N ASP A 27 -7.29 3.74 10.18
CA ASP A 27 -8.70 3.96 10.49
C ASP A 27 -9.39 2.67 10.93
N LEU A 28 -9.08 1.54 10.29
CA LEU A 28 -9.60 0.22 10.67
C LEU A 28 -9.08 -0.24 12.03
N GLU A 29 -7.79 -0.02 12.34
CA GLU A 29 -7.23 -0.30 13.66
C GLU A 29 -7.91 0.53 14.76
N ARG A 30 -8.14 1.82 14.48
CA ARG A 30 -8.86 2.71 15.40
C ARG A 30 -10.31 2.29 15.60
N ALA A 31 -10.98 1.81 14.55
CA ALA A 31 -12.32 1.27 14.65
C ALA A 31 -12.33 -0.06 15.44
N ALA A 32 -11.36 -0.94 15.18
CA ALA A 32 -11.20 -2.21 15.88
C ALA A 32 -10.99 -2.02 17.39
N ALA A 33 -10.24 -0.99 17.80
CA ALA A 33 -9.99 -0.67 19.21
C ALA A 33 -11.26 -0.30 20.00
N GLN A 34 -12.35 0.06 19.32
CA GLN A 34 -13.63 0.44 19.94
C GLN A 34 -14.63 -0.72 19.97
N LEU A 35 -14.28 -1.88 19.41
CA LEU A 35 -15.19 -3.02 19.27
C LEU A 35 -14.81 -4.19 20.17
N PRO A 36 -15.77 -5.07 20.51
CA PRO A 36 -15.47 -6.35 21.13
C PRO A 36 -14.52 -7.17 20.26
N LYS A 37 -13.63 -7.95 20.90
CA LYS A 37 -12.57 -8.72 20.21
C LYS A 37 -13.08 -9.54 19.01
N SER A 38 -14.24 -10.18 19.15
CA SER A 38 -14.86 -11.00 18.09
C SER A 38 -15.23 -10.20 16.83
N GLN A 39 -15.53 -8.91 16.97
CA GLN A 39 -15.87 -8.01 15.86
C GLN A 39 -14.63 -7.28 15.35
N ALA A 40 -13.71 -6.93 16.25
CA ALA A 40 -12.43 -6.28 15.94
C ALA A 40 -11.52 -7.14 15.05
N GLU A 41 -11.54 -8.46 15.22
CA GLU A 41 -10.68 -9.39 14.46
C GLU A 41 -10.80 -9.25 12.94
N HIS A 42 -12.01 -9.00 12.42
CA HIS A 42 -12.17 -8.83 10.98
C HIS A 42 -11.52 -7.52 10.49
N LEU A 43 -11.71 -6.43 11.25
CA LEU A 43 -11.11 -5.13 10.92
C LEU A 43 -9.59 -5.16 11.02
N LEU A 44 -9.03 -5.85 12.02
CA LEU A 44 -7.58 -6.02 12.14
C LEU A 44 -6.99 -6.84 10.99
N ARG A 45 -7.69 -7.90 10.54
CA ARG A 45 -7.25 -8.63 9.34
C ARG A 45 -7.27 -7.76 8.08
N MET A 46 -8.29 -6.92 7.92
CA MET A 46 -8.35 -5.97 6.81
C MET A 46 -7.26 -4.90 6.90
N ALA A 47 -6.97 -4.38 8.10
CA ALA A 47 -5.89 -3.42 8.31
C ALA A 47 -4.52 -4.02 7.93
N ASN A 48 -4.23 -5.24 8.38
CA ASN A 48 -3.00 -5.95 8.01
C ASN A 48 -2.90 -6.15 6.49
N PHE A 49 -3.99 -6.56 5.84
CA PHE A 49 -4.02 -6.72 4.39
C PHE A 49 -3.68 -5.40 3.66
N LEU A 50 -4.24 -4.28 4.11
CA LEU A 50 -3.97 -2.97 3.52
C LEU A 50 -2.53 -2.49 3.79
N GLN A 51 -1.95 -2.81 4.94
CA GLN A 51 -0.53 -2.54 5.22
C GLN A 51 0.37 -3.34 4.28
N GLU A 52 0.13 -4.64 4.12
CA GLU A 52 0.90 -5.46 3.18
C GLU A 52 0.76 -4.98 1.73
N ASP A 53 -0.43 -4.52 1.33
CA ASP A 53 -0.64 -4.00 -0.02
C ASP A 53 0.07 -2.65 -0.22
N ALA A 54 0.06 -1.78 0.80
CA ALA A 54 0.83 -0.53 0.78
C ALA A 54 2.34 -0.79 0.62
N GLU A 55 2.90 -1.74 1.38
CA GLU A 55 4.30 -2.13 1.27
C GLU A 55 4.65 -2.65 -0.13
N ARG A 56 3.77 -3.47 -0.73
CA ARG A 56 3.94 -3.94 -2.12
C ARG A 56 3.93 -2.80 -3.12
N LEU A 57 2.98 -1.87 -3.00
CA LEU A 57 2.88 -0.70 -3.87
C LEU A 57 4.12 0.20 -3.76
N ILE A 58 4.67 0.36 -2.56
CA ILE A 58 5.94 1.07 -2.34
C ILE A 58 7.09 0.33 -3.04
N GLY A 59 7.18 -1.00 -2.88
CA GLY A 59 8.19 -1.82 -3.55
C GLY A 59 8.14 -1.71 -5.08
N ILE A 60 6.93 -1.73 -5.66
CA ILE A 60 6.75 -1.54 -7.11
C ILE A 60 7.13 -0.10 -7.50
N ALA A 61 6.77 0.90 -6.71
CA ALA A 61 7.16 2.29 -6.97
C ALA A 61 8.69 2.48 -6.97
N GLU A 62 9.40 1.77 -6.09
CA GLU A 62 10.86 1.75 -6.05
C GLU A 62 11.47 1.04 -7.28
N GLN A 63 10.90 -0.08 -7.71
CA GLN A 63 11.28 -0.76 -8.95
C GLN A 63 11.09 0.13 -10.18
N VAL A 64 9.98 0.87 -10.25
CA VAL A 64 9.74 1.87 -11.30
C VAL A 64 10.77 2.99 -11.24
N ARG A 65 11.23 3.40 -10.04
CA ARG A 65 12.29 4.41 -9.86
C ARG A 65 13.66 3.90 -10.33
N THR A 66 13.97 2.62 -10.18
CA THR A 66 15.26 2.06 -10.59
C THR A 66 15.28 1.61 -12.06
N GLY A 67 14.11 1.60 -12.72
CA GLY A 67 13.97 1.11 -14.09
C GLY A 67 14.05 -0.41 -14.20
N VAL A 68 14.04 -1.12 -13.07
CA VAL A 68 14.06 -2.57 -12.98
C VAL A 68 12.68 -3.03 -12.56
N ILE A 69 11.77 -3.19 -13.52
CA ILE A 69 10.53 -3.91 -13.27
C ILE A 69 10.86 -5.40 -13.38
N SER A 70 11.25 -6.01 -12.27
CA SER A 70 11.37 -7.46 -12.18
C SER A 70 9.96 -8.04 -12.14
N VAL A 71 9.40 -8.34 -13.31
CA VAL A 71 8.25 -9.24 -13.41
C VAL A 71 8.79 -10.63 -13.05
N GLY A 72 8.74 -10.98 -11.77
CA GLY A 72 8.97 -12.35 -11.33
C GLY A 72 7.86 -13.23 -11.91
N LEU A 73 8.21 -14.01 -12.93
CA LEU A 73 7.47 -15.17 -13.40
C LEU A 73 7.63 -16.32 -12.39
#